data_AF-A0A4U5LUM3-F1
#
_entry.id   AF-A0A4U5LUM3-F1
#
_cell.length_a   1.000
_cell.length_b   1.000
_cell.length_c   1.000
_cell.angle_alpha   90.00
_cell.angle_beta   90.00
_cell.angle_gamma   90.00
#
_symmetry.space_group_name_H-M   'P 1'
#
loop_
_entity.id
_entity.type
_entity.pdbx_description
1 polymer ?
#
loop_
_entity_poly.entity_id
_entity_poly.type
_entity_poly.pdbx_seq_one_letter_code
_entity_poly.pdbx_strand_id
1 'polypeptide(L)'
;MELTAAALRLVDYCVDKNIFVELLTPAEMRIFNEFFTGRQNVDEPVLVIFDKVFEKILTSEVLTRNEEIQKDLFLLNKDKADSKNHMLDALIARKSPVRVPTPAQPRSPQTVRTNLQEDKDDPDEQTQK
;
A
#
# COMPACT_ATOMS: atom_id res chain seq x y z
N MET A 1 13.81 -5.50 11.04
CA MET A 1 12.58 -6.32 10.88
C MET A 1 11.70 -6.32 12.13
N GLU A 2 12.27 -6.26 13.34
CA GLU A 2 11.49 -6.28 14.59
C GLU A 2 10.58 -5.05 14.76
N LEU A 3 11.04 -3.85 14.37
CA LEU A 3 10.26 -2.61 14.36
C LEU A 3 9.02 -2.70 13.44
N THR A 4 9.18 -3.25 12.24
CA THR A 4 8.08 -3.45 11.29
C THR A 4 7.03 -4.42 11.86
N ALA A 5 7.46 -5.49 12.52
CA ALA A 5 6.55 -6.45 13.16
C ALA A 5 5.84 -5.86 14.38
N ALA A 6 6.52 -5.02 15.17
CA ALA A 6 5.90 -4.25 16.25
C ALA A 6 4.86 -3.26 15.72
N ALA A 7 5.21 -2.49 14.67
CA ALA A 7 4.31 -1.55 14.03
C ALA A 7 3.05 -2.24 13.47
N LEU A 8 3.18 -3.41 12.83
CA LEU A 8 2.05 -4.22 12.37
C LEU A 8 1.14 -4.64 13.52
N ARG A 9 1.70 -5.23 14.58
CA ARG A 9 0.92 -5.67 15.76
C ARG A 9 0.17 -4.50 16.42
N LEU A 10 0.79 -3.34 16.48
CA LEU A 10 0.19 -2.14 17.05
C LEU A 10 -0.96 -1.60 16.19
N VAL A 11 -0.75 -1.54 14.87
CA VAL A 11 -1.78 -1.14 13.91
C VAL A 11 -2.96 -2.12 13.92
N ASP A 12 -2.70 -3.42 13.93
CA ASP A 12 -3.74 -4.44 14.02
C ASP A 12 -4.55 -4.30 15.30
N TYR A 13 -3.88 -4.15 16.45
CA TYR A 13 -4.56 -3.92 17.72
C TYR A 13 -5.44 -2.67 17.68
N CYS A 14 -4.94 -1.56 17.13
CA CYS A 14 -5.72 -0.33 17.00
C CYS A 14 -6.97 -0.51 16.15
N VAL A 15 -6.94 -1.34 15.10
CA VAL A 15 -8.14 -1.60 14.29
C VAL A 15 -9.07 -2.60 14.97
N ASP A 16 -8.56 -3.72 15.50
CA ASP A 16 -9.37 -4.75 16.16
C ASP A 16 -10.14 -4.20 17.38
N LYS A 17 -9.51 -3.29 18.12
CA LYS A 17 -10.13 -2.62 19.26
C LYS A 17 -10.83 -1.31 18.89
N ASN A 18 -10.84 -0.96 17.61
CA ASN A 18 -11.42 0.26 17.08
C ASN A 18 -10.92 1.55 17.78
N ILE A 19 -9.66 1.55 18.23
CA ILE A 19 -9.03 2.61 19.03
C ILE A 19 -8.95 3.92 18.23
N PHE A 20 -8.92 3.85 16.89
CA PHE A 20 -8.86 5.03 16.03
C PHE A 20 -10.02 6.01 16.27
N VAL A 21 -11.20 5.54 16.70
CA VAL A 21 -12.33 6.43 17.04
C VAL A 21 -12.07 7.27 18.29
N GLU A 22 -11.22 6.78 19.20
CA GLU A 22 -10.82 7.49 20.42
C GLU A 22 -9.63 8.41 20.17
N LEU A 23 -8.79 8.08 19.16
CA LEU A 23 -7.62 8.88 18.81
C LEU A 23 -7.95 10.02 17.85
N LEU A 24 -8.84 9.80 16.89
CA LEU A 24 -9.17 10.76 15.83
C LEU A 24 -10.53 11.42 16.02
N THR A 25 -10.63 12.68 15.60
CA THR A 25 -11.94 13.32 15.45
C THR A 25 -12.71 12.70 14.27
N PRO A 26 -14.06 12.84 14.22
CA PRO A 26 -14.85 12.33 13.11
C PRO A 26 -14.41 12.86 11.73
N ALA A 27 -13.94 14.11 11.67
CA ALA A 27 -13.43 14.72 10.44
C ALA A 27 -12.09 14.09 10.01
N GLU A 28 -11.16 13.88 10.94
CA GLU A 28 -9.87 13.23 10.67
C GLU A 28 -10.07 11.76 10.28
N MET A 29 -10.99 11.07 10.95
CA MET A 29 -11.32 9.67 10.65
C MET A 29 -11.93 9.52 9.25
N ARG A 30 -12.71 10.50 8.80
CA ARG A 30 -13.22 10.54 7.43
C ARG A 30 -12.09 10.66 6.42
N ILE A 31 -11.18 11.60 6.61
CA ILE A 31 -10.01 11.81 5.73
C ILE A 31 -9.10 10.57 5.73
N PHE A 32 -8.85 10.00 6.91
CA PHE A 32 -8.12 8.75 7.07
C PHE A 32 -8.78 7.64 6.25
N ASN A 33 -10.08 7.40 6.41
CA ASN A 33 -10.80 6.40 5.62
C ASN A 33 -10.85 6.71 4.11
N GLU A 34 -10.99 7.97 3.70
CA GLU A 34 -10.98 8.37 2.29
C GLU A 34 -9.62 8.09 1.64
N PHE A 35 -8.54 8.31 2.37
CA PHE A 35 -7.22 7.87 1.97
C PHE A 35 -7.14 6.33 1.86
N PHE A 36 -7.56 5.58 2.88
CA PHE A 36 -7.55 4.11 2.88
C PHE A 36 -8.51 3.45 1.88
N THR A 37 -9.49 4.18 1.36
CA THR A 37 -10.37 3.70 0.28
C THR A 37 -9.90 4.12 -1.10
N GLY A 38 -8.77 4.84 -1.20
CA GLY A 38 -8.20 5.31 -2.47
C GLY A 38 -9.02 6.43 -3.12
N ARG A 39 -9.90 7.08 -2.36
CA ARG A 39 -10.71 8.22 -2.82
C ARG A 39 -9.96 9.55 -2.68
N GLN A 40 -8.90 9.58 -1.88
CA GLN A 40 -8.02 10.73 -1.68
C GLN A 40 -6.57 10.33 -1.97
N ASN A 41 -5.82 11.25 -2.59
CA ASN A 41 -4.39 11.08 -2.83
C ASN A 41 -3.59 11.39 -1.55
N VAL A 42 -2.29 11.08 -1.57
CA VAL A 42 -1.38 11.57 -0.52
C VAL A 42 -1.19 13.07 -0.76
N ASP A 43 -1.81 13.90 0.06
CA ASP A 43 -1.58 15.35 0.11
C ASP A 43 -1.14 15.79 1.51
N GLU A 44 -0.57 16.99 1.61
CA GLU A 44 0.00 17.52 2.85
C GLU A 44 -0.96 17.43 4.07
N PRO A 45 -2.27 17.70 3.94
CA PRO A 45 -3.24 17.50 5.03
C PRO A 45 -3.35 16.05 5.51
N VAL A 46 -3.28 15.09 4.58
CA VAL A 46 -3.31 13.66 4.90
C VAL A 46 -2.05 13.25 5.67
N LEU A 47 -0.88 13.75 5.26
CA LEU A 47 0.38 13.51 5.96
C LEU A 47 0.37 14.07 7.39
N VAL A 48 -0.19 15.27 7.60
CA VAL A 48 -0.35 15.86 8.94
C VAL A 48 -1.26 15.00 9.82
N ILE A 49 -2.34 14.44 9.26
CA ILE A 49 -3.23 13.53 10.00
C ILE A 49 -2.50 12.25 10.38
N PHE A 50 -1.70 11.68 9.48
CA PHE A 50 -0.89 10.50 9.80
C PHE A 50 0.10 10.77 10.92
N ASP A 51 0.82 11.89 10.86
CA ASP A 51 1.79 12.25 11.89
C ASP A 51 1.12 12.36 13.27
N LYS A 52 -0.05 13.00 13.31
CA LYS A 52 -0.86 13.16 14.51
C LYS A 52 -1.41 11.83 15.03
N VAL A 53 -1.84 10.93 14.15
CA VAL A 53 -2.28 9.56 14.51
C VAL A 53 -1.13 8.79 15.15
N PHE A 54 0.04 8.79 14.52
CA PHE A 54 1.20 8.05 15.04
C PHE A 54 1.66 8.61 16.38
N GLU A 55 1.68 9.93 16.53
CA GLU A 55 2.01 10.55 17.81
C GLU A 55 1.01 10.17 18.91
N LYS A 56 -0.29 10.19 18.60
CA LYS A 56 -1.35 9.76 19.52
C LYS A 56 -1.27 8.29 19.87
N ILE A 57 -0.94 7.42 18.93
CA ILE A 57 -0.72 5.99 19.18
C ILE A 57 0.49 5.82 20.12
N LEU A 58 1.62 6.48 19.83
CA LEU A 58 2.85 6.37 20.60
C LEU A 58 2.74 6.95 22.03
N THR A 59 1.72 7.77 22.28
CA THR A 59 1.43 8.41 23.57
C THR A 59 0.14 7.92 24.22
N SER A 60 -0.57 6.95 23.63
CA SER A 60 -1.88 6.52 24.10
C SER A 60 -1.80 5.66 25.37
N GLU A 61 -2.43 6.13 26.45
CA GLU A 61 -2.60 5.36 27.68
C GLU A 61 -3.58 4.18 27.54
N VAL A 62 -4.38 4.14 26.47
CA VAL A 62 -5.28 3.01 26.21
C VAL A 62 -4.48 1.78 25.77
N LEU A 63 -3.41 2.02 25.01
CA LEU A 63 -2.52 0.98 24.49
C LEU A 63 -1.52 0.48 25.54
N THR A 64 -1.29 1.26 26.61
CA THR A 64 -0.45 0.84 27.74
C THR A 64 -1.14 -0.17 28.66
N ARG A 65 -2.38 -0.59 28.39
CA ARG A 65 -3.05 -1.62 29.21
C ARG A 65 -2.68 -3.06 28.85
N ASN A 66 -2.02 -3.27 27.70
CA ASN A 66 -1.60 -4.59 27.24
C ASN A 66 -0.06 -4.67 27.23
N GLU A 67 0.50 -5.63 27.97
CA GLU A 67 1.96 -5.79 28.14
C GLU A 67 2.71 -6.07 26.84
N GLU A 68 2.10 -6.79 25.90
CA GLU A 68 2.73 -7.06 24.59
C GLU A 68 2.77 -5.78 23.74
N ILE A 69 1.67 -5.02 23.74
CA ILE A 69 1.56 -3.75 23.04
C ILE A 69 2.45 -2.68 23.68
N GLN A 70 2.63 -2.70 25.00
CA GLN A 70 3.58 -1.83 25.70
C GLN A 70 5.03 -2.06 25.26
N LYS A 71 5.45 -3.33 25.08
CA LYS A 71 6.80 -3.65 24.58
C LYS A 71 7.00 -3.12 23.17
N ASP A 72 5.99 -3.26 22.32
CA ASP A 72 6.01 -2.76 20.95
C ASP A 72 6.04 -1.22 20.91
N LEU A 73 5.26 -0.56 21.78
CA LEU A 73 5.28 0.88 22.00
C LEU A 73 6.65 1.38 22.47
N PHE A 74 7.28 0.65 23.39
CA PHE A 74 8.61 0.99 23.90
C PHE A 74 9.68 0.84 22.81
N LEU A 75 9.59 -0.22 22.00
CA LEU A 75 10.49 -0.44 20.88
C LEU A 75 10.37 0.68 19.84
N LEU A 76 9.15 1.09 19.50
CA LEU A 76 8.88 2.17 18.55
C LEU A 76 9.23 3.57 19.12
N ASN A 77 9.14 3.76 20.44
CA ASN A 77 9.54 5.04 21.06
C ASN A 77 11.06 5.26 21.07
N LYS A 78 11.89 4.21 20.94
CA LYS A 78 13.35 4.35 20.89
C LYS A 78 13.82 5.10 19.64
N ASP A 79 13.13 4.92 18.52
CA ASP A 79 13.49 5.54 17.25
C ASP A 79 12.24 6.05 16.54
N LYS A 80 11.75 7.23 16.99
CA LYS A 80 10.45 7.77 16.56
C LYS A 80 10.38 8.05 15.06
N ALA A 81 11.49 8.48 14.45
CA ALA A 81 11.54 8.81 13.03
C ALA A 81 11.37 7.54 12.17
N ASP A 82 12.13 6.49 12.50
CA ASP A 82 12.07 5.21 11.80
C ASP A 82 10.73 4.48 12.06
N SER A 83 10.21 4.62 13.27
CA SER A 83 8.94 4.02 13.69
C SER A 83 7.73 4.58 12.95
N LYS A 84 7.70 5.90 12.67
CA LYS A 84 6.63 6.50 11.85
C LYS A 84 6.61 5.92 10.44
N ASN A 85 7.78 5.73 9.83
CA ASN A 85 7.89 5.09 8.50
C ASN A 85 7.38 3.65 8.55
N HIS A 86 7.79 2.88 9.56
CA HIS A 86 7.33 1.50 9.73
C HIS A 86 5.85 1.36 10.06
N MET A 87 5.26 2.29 10.81
CA MET A 87 3.82 2.34 11.07
C MET A 87 3.03 2.70 9.81
N LEU A 88 3.57 3.58 8.96
CA LEU A 88 3.00 3.88 7.66
C LEU A 88 3.05 2.67 6.73
N ASP A 89 4.20 2.00 6.63
CA ASP A 89 4.35 0.75 5.88
C ASP A 89 3.37 -0.32 6.38
N ALA A 90 3.21 -0.46 7.70
CA ALA A 90 2.27 -1.40 8.31
C ALA A 90 0.81 -1.10 7.93
N LEU A 91 0.41 0.17 7.97
CA LEU A 91 -0.93 0.61 7.53
C LEU A 91 -1.15 0.36 6.03
N ILE A 92 -0.13 0.61 5.19
CA ILE A 92 -0.18 0.34 3.75
C ILE A 92 -0.27 -1.17 3.49
N ALA A 93 0.52 -1.98 4.20
CA ALA A 93 0.50 -3.44 4.10
C ALA A 93 -0.87 -4.02 4.47
N ARG A 94 -1.51 -3.49 5.53
CA ARG A 94 -2.87 -3.88 5.93
C ARG A 94 -3.93 -3.45 4.92
N LYS A 95 -3.75 -2.28 4.29
CA LYS A 95 -4.64 -1.76 3.25
C LYS A 95 -4.56 -2.58 1.97
N SER A 96 -3.44 -3.22 1.67
CA SER A 96 -3.18 -3.80 0.35
C SER A 96 -4.18 -4.91 0.00
N PRO A 97 -5.16 -4.67 -0.91
CA PRO A 97 -5.56 -5.77 -1.78
C PRO A 97 -4.30 -6.07 -2.59
N VAL A 98 -3.80 -7.29 -2.44
CA VAL A 98 -2.82 -7.94 -3.32
C VAL A 98 -2.88 -7.32 -4.72
N ARG A 99 -2.01 -6.35 -5.01
CA ARG A 99 -1.55 -6.18 -6.38
C ARG A 99 -0.58 -7.31 -6.58
N VAL A 100 -1.17 -8.41 -7.03
CA VAL A 100 -0.52 -9.54 -7.67
C VAL A 100 0.69 -9.01 -8.43
N PRO A 101 1.91 -9.56 -8.26
CA PRO A 101 2.99 -9.26 -9.18
C PRO A 101 2.45 -9.52 -10.58
N THR A 102 2.47 -8.48 -11.42
CA THR A 102 2.12 -8.61 -12.84
C THR A 102 2.92 -9.81 -13.36
N PRO A 103 2.29 -10.85 -13.94
CA PRO A 103 3.04 -11.97 -14.47
C PRO A 103 4.07 -11.42 -15.45
N ALA A 104 5.33 -11.80 -15.22
CA ALA A 104 6.45 -11.43 -16.07
C ALA A 104 6.04 -11.65 -17.52
N GLN A 105 6.08 -10.58 -18.30
CA GLN A 105 5.83 -10.62 -19.73
C GLN A 105 6.69 -11.77 -20.31
N PRO A 106 6.10 -12.77 -20.98
CA PRO A 106 6.90 -13.83 -21.57
C PRO A 106 7.88 -13.18 -22.54
N ARG A 107 9.18 -13.45 -22.35
CA ARG A 107 10.21 -13.08 -23.32
C ARG A 107 9.80 -13.70 -24.65
N SER A 108 9.33 -12.89 -25.59
CA SER A 108 9.16 -13.34 -26.96
C SER A 108 10.53 -13.75 -27.49
N PRO A 109 10.74 -15.00 -27.93
CA PRO A 109 11.92 -15.32 -28.72
C PRO A 109 11.75 -14.64 -30.07
N GLN A 110 12.43 -13.51 -30.29
CA GLN A 110 12.70 -13.04 -31.66
C GLN A 110 13.74 -13.99 -32.27
N THR A 111 13.27 -15.14 -32.75
CA THR A 111 14.02 -15.93 -33.70
C THR A 111 14.02 -15.17 -35.02
N VAL A 112 15.17 -14.57 -35.31
CA VAL A 112 15.59 -14.15 -36.63
C VAL A 112 15.41 -15.32 -37.58
N ARG A 113 14.57 -15.16 -38.61
CA ARG A 113 14.70 -15.92 -39.86
C ARG A 113 14.13 -15.12 -41.02
N THR A 114 15.05 -14.47 -41.71
CA THR A 114 15.04 -14.19 -43.15
C THR A 114 14.47 -15.37 -43.92
N ASN A 115 13.61 -15.11 -44.92
CA ASN A 115 13.34 -15.90 -46.13
C ASN A 115 12.21 -15.13 -46.88
N LEU A 116 12.52 -14.29 -47.87
CA LEU A 116 12.61 -14.62 -49.30
C LEU A 116 11.38 -15.37 -49.81
N GLN A 117 10.46 -14.64 -50.45
CA GLN A 117 9.52 -15.19 -51.43
C GLN A 117 9.18 -14.05 -52.42
N GLU A 118 9.90 -14.05 -53.53
CA GLU A 118 9.38 -13.58 -54.82
C GLU A 118 8.18 -14.46 -55.18
N ASP A 119 7.04 -13.86 -55.46
CA ASP A 119 6.22 -14.12 -56.65
C ASP A 119 5.02 -13.15 -56.62
N LYS A 120 4.99 -12.18 -57.54
CA LYS A 120 3.78 -11.40 -57.84
C LYS A 120 3.18 -12.01 -59.10
N ASP A 121 2.20 -12.89 -58.91
CA ASP A 121 1.26 -13.30 -59.94
C ASP A 121 0.11 -12.28 -59.94
N ASP A 122 -0.10 -11.64 -61.10
CA ASP A 122 -1.02 -10.54 -61.36
C ASP A 122 -2.28 -11.14 -62.05
N PRO A 123 -3.49 -11.05 -61.47
CA PRO A 123 -4.68 -11.50 -62.17
C PRO A 123 -5.68 -10.35 -62.37
N ASP A 124 -5.71 -9.76 -63.56
CA ASP A 124 -6.85 -8.96 -64.01
C ASP A 124 -6.97 -9.01 -65.54
N GLU A 125 -7.91 -9.81 -66.04
CA GLU A 125 -8.68 -9.37 -67.21
C GLU A 125 -10.12 -9.86 -67.12
N GLN A 126 -11.00 -8.89 -66.96
CA GLN A 126 -12.45 -9.00 -66.97
C GLN A 126 -12.93 -9.46 -68.36
N THR A 127 -13.76 -10.49 -68.42
CA THR A 127 -14.66 -10.73 -69.55
C THR A 127 -16.06 -10.92 -69.00
N GLN A 128 -16.90 -9.89 -69.18
CA GLN A 128 -18.34 -9.96 -68.98
C GLN A 128 -18.99 -10.11 -70.37
N LYS A 129 -19.84 -11.13 -70.48
CA LYS A 129 -20.66 -11.46 -71.66
C LYS A 129 -21.84 -10.52 -71.82
#